data_AF-A0A139CPA6-F1
#
_entry.id   AF-A0A139CPA6-F1
#
_cell.length_a   1.000
_cell.length_b   1.000
_cell.length_c   1.000
_cell.angle_alpha   90.00
_cell.angle_beta   90.00
_cell.angle_gamma   90.00
#
_symmetry.space_group_name_H-M   'P 1'
#
loop_
_entity.id
_entity.type
_entity.pdbx_description
1 polymer ?
#
loop_
_entity_poly.entity_id
_entity_poly.type
_entity_poly.pdbx_seq_one_letter_code
_entity_poly.pdbx_strand_id
1 'polypeptide(L)'
;MGTDIGDLLKKRPVELPDLTARVVAIDAYNTLYQFLSIIRQRDGTPLKDSSGNITSHLSGILYRMTNLVEAGVKPVFVFDGKPPELKSGTIEKRSQIRESAKIKATEAREKGLAEEAYKYAQASSKVDATIVEDSKKLLDAMGIPFVDAPSEGEAQAAYMVRKGDADLIGSQDYDSLLFGAPSVVRNLTVSGKRKLPGKNIYVDVKPEIIDLEESLAELGISHEQLIDLALCVGTDYNKGLEKVGPKTALKLVKEHGSIENILDAKETDIDRLESIKQFFTDPPVSDDYELKWKKPENETVIDLLCTEHDFSNARVTKALERLEASSGGGQSTLDKWF
;
A
#
# COMPACT_ATOMS: atom_id res chain seq x y z
N MET A 1 1.74 7.59 2.93
CA MET A 1 3.04 7.46 3.64
C MET A 1 4.08 7.59 2.53
N GLY A 2 5.37 7.36 2.76
CA GLY A 2 6.34 7.29 1.67
C GLY A 2 6.79 8.62 1.06
N THR A 3 7.60 8.49 0.01
CA THR A 3 8.33 9.58 -0.64
C THR A 3 7.42 10.43 -1.53
N ASP A 4 7.41 11.76 -1.35
CA ASP A 4 6.55 12.68 -2.11
C ASP A 4 7.09 12.99 -3.51
N ILE A 5 7.27 12.00 -4.38
CA ILE A 5 7.76 12.19 -5.76
C ILE A 5 6.65 12.08 -6.82
N GLY A 6 5.41 11.91 -6.36
CA GLY A 6 4.28 11.53 -7.19
C GLY A 6 3.90 12.49 -8.30
N ASP A 7 4.16 13.79 -8.11
CA ASP A 7 3.83 14.83 -9.10
C ASP A 7 4.77 14.82 -10.32
N LEU A 8 5.90 14.11 -10.23
CA LEU A 8 6.84 13.96 -11.34
C LEU A 8 6.53 12.75 -12.22
N LEU A 9 5.86 11.75 -11.66
CA LEU A 9 5.67 10.45 -12.29
C LEU A 9 4.46 10.45 -13.20
N LYS A 10 4.59 9.78 -14.34
CA LYS A 10 3.53 9.69 -15.33
C LYS A 10 2.49 8.67 -14.90
N LYS A 11 1.24 9.09 -14.85
CA LYS A 11 0.09 8.26 -14.43
C LYS A 11 -0.84 8.04 -15.61
N ARG A 12 -1.09 6.78 -15.95
CA ARG A 12 -2.08 6.38 -16.95
C ARG A 12 -3.32 5.84 -16.24
N PRO A 13 -4.50 6.47 -16.38
CA PRO A 13 -5.73 5.93 -15.80
C PRO A 13 -6.07 4.60 -16.49
N VAL A 14 -6.54 3.64 -15.72
CA VAL A 14 -7.03 2.34 -16.21
C VAL A 14 -8.33 1.97 -15.53
N GLU A 15 -9.09 1.07 -16.14
CA GLU A 15 -10.27 0.47 -15.54
C GLU A 15 -9.91 -0.89 -14.94
N LEU A 16 -10.69 -1.34 -13.96
CA LEU A 16 -10.43 -2.64 -13.32
C LEU A 16 -10.44 -3.84 -14.30
N PRO A 17 -11.30 -3.89 -15.35
CA PRO A 17 -11.23 -4.92 -16.39
C PRO A 17 -9.92 -4.93 -17.20
N ASP A 18 -9.18 -3.83 -17.25
CA ASP A 18 -7.86 -3.81 -17.92
C ASP A 18 -6.81 -4.64 -17.15
N LEU A 19 -7.13 -5.01 -15.90
CA LEU A 19 -6.28 -5.80 -15.01
C LEU A 19 -6.70 -7.29 -14.95
N THR A 20 -7.66 -7.72 -15.76
CA THR A 20 -8.12 -9.11 -15.77
C THR A 20 -6.96 -10.07 -16.06
N ALA A 21 -6.93 -11.18 -15.32
CA ALA A 21 -5.91 -12.22 -15.31
C ALA A 21 -4.51 -11.80 -14.83
N ARG A 22 -4.30 -10.53 -14.46
CA ARG A 22 -3.02 -10.05 -13.91
C ARG A 22 -2.85 -10.48 -12.46
N VAL A 23 -1.65 -10.94 -12.11
CA VAL A 23 -1.21 -11.15 -10.73
C VAL A 23 -0.74 -9.83 -10.15
N VAL A 24 -1.34 -9.40 -9.05
CA VAL A 24 -1.01 -8.11 -8.43
C VAL A 24 -0.47 -8.33 -7.02
N ALA A 25 0.81 -7.97 -6.82
CA ALA A 25 1.47 -7.98 -5.52
C ALA A 25 1.06 -6.73 -4.73
N ILE A 26 0.17 -6.89 -3.76
CA ILE A 26 -0.41 -5.82 -2.96
C ILE A 26 0.45 -5.59 -1.73
N ASP A 27 0.91 -4.36 -1.53
CA ASP A 27 1.51 -3.94 -0.25
C ASP A 27 0.44 -4.04 0.85
N ALA A 28 0.64 -4.97 1.78
CA ALA A 28 -0.30 -5.25 2.85
C ALA A 28 -0.41 -4.07 3.82
N TYR A 29 0.70 -3.51 4.30
CA TYR A 29 0.68 -2.46 5.31
C TYR A 29 0.04 -1.18 4.76
N ASN A 30 0.39 -0.80 3.53
CA ASN A 30 -0.23 0.32 2.84
C ASN A 30 -1.75 0.11 2.67
N THR A 31 -2.17 -1.08 2.23
CA THR A 31 -3.58 -1.42 2.01
C THR A 31 -4.38 -1.46 3.31
N LEU A 32 -3.85 -2.10 4.36
CA LEU A 32 -4.50 -2.16 5.67
C LEU A 32 -4.65 -0.76 6.27
N TYR A 33 -3.63 0.09 6.16
CA TYR A 33 -3.71 1.47 6.62
C TYR A 33 -4.79 2.26 5.86
N GLN A 34 -4.94 2.04 4.55
CA GLN A 34 -6.03 2.64 3.77
C GLN A 34 -7.40 2.19 4.27
N PHE A 35 -7.58 0.89 4.55
CA PHE A 35 -8.84 0.37 5.09
C PHE A 35 -9.17 0.99 6.45
N LEU A 36 -8.21 1.05 7.35
CA LEU A 36 -8.38 1.72 8.66
C LEU A 36 -8.70 3.21 8.52
N SER A 37 -8.17 3.88 7.49
CA SER A 37 -8.39 5.30 7.26
C SER A 37 -9.74 5.59 6.60
N ILE A 38 -10.16 4.77 5.64
CA ILE A 38 -11.31 5.04 4.77
C ILE A 38 -12.59 4.35 5.29
N ILE A 39 -12.49 3.13 5.80
CA ILE A 39 -13.65 2.31 6.20
C ILE A 39 -13.98 2.65 7.65
N ARG A 40 -14.83 3.67 7.83
CA ARG A 40 -15.22 4.23 9.12
C ARG A 40 -16.72 4.45 9.19
N GLN A 41 -17.23 4.56 10.40
CA GLN A 41 -18.58 5.03 10.65
C GLN A 41 -18.72 6.51 10.26
N ARG A 42 -19.96 7.00 10.19
CA ARG A 42 -20.24 8.40 9.83
C ARG A 42 -19.62 9.41 10.80
N ASP A 43 -19.45 9.03 12.06
CA ASP A 43 -18.82 9.86 13.09
C ASP A 43 -17.28 9.79 13.07
N GLY A 44 -16.69 9.05 12.12
CA GLY A 44 -15.25 8.88 11.99
C GLY A 44 -14.63 7.81 12.86
N THR A 45 -15.41 7.13 13.71
CA THR A 45 -14.89 5.97 14.43
C THR A 45 -14.63 4.81 13.46
N PRO A 46 -13.56 4.02 13.68
CA PRO A 46 -13.37 2.80 12.92
C PRO A 46 -14.53 1.83 13.16
N LEU A 47 -14.72 0.88 12.24
CA LEU A 47 -15.63 -0.24 12.48
C LEU A 47 -15.06 -1.09 13.62
N LYS A 48 -15.94 -1.56 14.49
CA LYS A 48 -15.58 -2.39 15.64
C LYS A 48 -16.61 -3.50 15.85
N ASP A 49 -16.14 -4.60 16.45
CA ASP A 49 -17.02 -5.63 17.02
C ASP A 49 -17.52 -5.24 18.43
N SER A 50 -18.33 -6.09 19.04
CA SER A 50 -18.90 -5.91 20.39
C SER A 50 -17.85 -5.89 21.49
N SER A 51 -16.68 -6.50 21.26
CA SER A 51 -15.53 -6.48 22.17
C SER A 51 -14.67 -5.21 22.01
N GLY A 52 -14.96 -4.40 20.99
CA GLY A 52 -14.28 -3.14 20.71
C GLY A 52 -13.03 -3.28 19.85
N ASN A 53 -12.76 -4.47 19.29
CA ASN A 53 -11.65 -4.70 18.36
C ASN A 53 -11.96 -4.01 17.02
N ILE A 54 -10.93 -3.51 16.34
CA ILE A 54 -11.11 -2.79 15.08
C ILE A 54 -11.27 -3.77 13.92
N THR A 55 -12.38 -3.70 13.20
CA THR A 55 -12.73 -4.64 12.11
C THR A 55 -12.73 -4.00 10.71
N SER A 56 -12.36 -2.71 10.61
CA SER A 56 -12.29 -1.98 9.33
C SER A 56 -11.41 -2.67 8.29
N HIS A 57 -10.31 -3.28 8.73
CA HIS A 57 -9.37 -3.97 7.85
C HIS A 57 -9.96 -5.28 7.28
N LEU A 58 -10.64 -6.08 8.09
CA LEU A 58 -11.34 -7.30 7.66
C LEU A 58 -12.44 -7.00 6.65
N SER A 59 -13.22 -5.94 6.91
CA SER A 59 -14.22 -5.45 5.95
C SER A 59 -13.58 -5.06 4.62
N GLY A 60 -12.45 -4.33 4.67
CA GLY A 60 -11.69 -3.98 3.49
C GLY A 60 -11.21 -5.20 2.72
N ILE A 61 -10.58 -6.17 3.38
CA ILE A 61 -10.10 -7.41 2.76
C ILE A 61 -11.25 -8.16 2.10
N LEU A 62 -12.31 -8.48 2.85
CA LEU A 62 -13.44 -9.25 2.32
C LEU A 62 -14.01 -8.59 1.05
N TYR A 63 -14.46 -7.34 1.15
CA TYR A 63 -15.23 -6.74 0.07
C TYR A 63 -14.35 -6.24 -1.07
N ARG A 64 -13.15 -5.72 -0.80
CA ARG A 64 -12.25 -5.24 -1.87
C ARG A 64 -11.65 -6.40 -2.63
N MET A 65 -11.19 -7.45 -1.93
CA MET A 65 -10.59 -8.58 -2.63
C MET A 65 -11.64 -9.36 -3.41
N THR A 66 -12.86 -9.53 -2.87
CA THR A 66 -13.97 -10.10 -3.66
C THR A 66 -14.19 -9.34 -4.97
N ASN A 67 -14.18 -8.00 -4.95
CA ASN A 67 -14.35 -7.21 -6.16
C ASN A 67 -13.18 -7.34 -7.15
N LEU A 68 -11.94 -7.45 -6.65
CA LEU A 68 -10.76 -7.65 -7.49
C LEU A 68 -10.80 -9.03 -8.17
N VAL A 69 -11.10 -10.07 -7.39
CA VAL A 69 -11.18 -11.46 -7.89
C VAL A 69 -12.35 -11.61 -8.88
N GLU A 70 -13.49 -10.97 -8.63
CA GLU A 70 -14.62 -10.94 -9.56
C GLU A 70 -14.28 -10.24 -10.89
N ALA A 71 -13.40 -9.24 -10.88
CA ALA A 71 -12.85 -8.63 -12.09
C ALA A 71 -11.73 -9.46 -12.75
N GLY A 72 -11.42 -10.64 -12.21
CA GLY A 72 -10.40 -11.56 -12.71
C GLY A 72 -8.97 -11.19 -12.31
N VAL A 73 -8.76 -10.24 -11.41
CA VAL A 73 -7.44 -9.94 -10.84
C VAL A 73 -7.04 -11.06 -9.88
N LYS A 74 -5.75 -11.42 -9.86
CA LYS A 74 -5.19 -12.41 -8.93
C LYS A 74 -4.36 -11.70 -7.85
N PRO A 75 -4.96 -11.29 -6.72
CA PRO A 75 -4.24 -10.57 -5.67
C PRO A 75 -3.31 -11.51 -4.89
N VAL A 76 -2.11 -11.05 -4.55
CA VAL A 76 -1.25 -11.65 -3.51
C VAL A 76 -0.83 -10.54 -2.55
N PHE A 77 -0.95 -10.76 -1.25
CA PHE A 77 -0.51 -9.77 -0.25
C PHE A 77 0.97 -9.95 0.07
N VAL A 78 1.70 -8.86 0.24
CA VAL A 78 3.08 -8.87 0.68
C VAL A 78 3.17 -8.10 1.98
N PHE A 79 3.47 -8.79 3.07
CA PHE A 79 3.59 -8.23 4.42
C PHE A 79 5.05 -7.86 4.72
N ASP A 80 5.22 -6.75 5.45
CA ASP A 80 6.53 -6.35 5.96
C ASP A 80 7.05 -7.38 6.97
N GLY A 81 8.35 -7.65 6.89
CA GLY A 81 9.11 -8.36 7.91
C GLY A 81 9.76 -7.40 8.90
N LYS A 82 11.04 -7.66 9.23
CA LYS A 82 11.76 -6.81 10.17
C LYS A 82 12.17 -5.51 9.49
N PRO A 83 11.78 -4.33 10.01
CA PRO A 83 12.20 -3.06 9.43
C PRO A 83 13.72 -2.88 9.56
N PRO A 84 14.37 -2.22 8.59
CA PRO A 84 15.80 -1.93 8.67
C PRO A 84 16.08 -0.93 9.79
N GLU A 85 17.28 -0.97 10.38
CA GLU A 85 17.68 -0.04 11.45
C GLU A 85 17.60 1.43 11.02
N LEU A 86 17.84 1.68 9.73
CA LEU A 86 17.74 3.00 9.08
C LEU A 86 16.34 3.64 9.26
N LYS A 87 15.29 2.82 9.42
CA LYS A 87 13.88 3.29 9.54
C LYS A 87 13.47 3.60 10.98
N SER A 88 14.31 3.28 11.98
CA SER A 88 14.00 3.42 13.41
C SER A 88 13.51 4.82 13.80
N GLY A 89 14.23 5.86 13.39
CA GLY A 89 13.88 7.24 13.69
C GLY A 89 12.54 7.67 13.07
N THR A 90 12.18 7.13 11.90
CA THR A 90 10.88 7.40 11.26
C THR A 90 9.75 6.66 11.96
N ILE A 91 9.99 5.43 12.40
CA ILE A 91 9.01 4.66 13.20
C ILE A 91 8.71 5.39 14.51
N GLU A 92 9.72 5.92 15.19
CA GLU A 92 9.55 6.67 16.43
C GLU A 92 8.73 7.95 16.20
N LYS A 93 9.08 8.76 15.19
CA LYS A 93 8.31 9.95 14.83
C LYS A 93 6.86 9.62 14.49
N ARG A 94 6.62 8.57 13.70
CA ARG A 94 5.25 8.10 13.38
C ARG A 94 4.50 7.67 14.63
N SER A 95 5.19 7.07 15.61
CA SER A 95 4.60 6.74 16.91
C SER A 95 4.16 7.99 17.68
N GLN A 96 5.04 8.99 17.79
CA GLN A 96 4.75 10.26 18.49
C GLN A 96 3.61 11.04 17.83
N ILE A 97 3.59 11.11 16.49
CA ILE A 97 2.52 11.79 15.74
C ILE A 97 1.17 11.11 16.00
N ARG A 98 1.13 9.76 16.01
CA ARG A 98 -0.11 9.01 16.27
C ARG A 98 -0.62 9.23 17.68
N GLU A 99 0.26 9.24 18.68
CA GLU A 99 -0.14 9.48 20.07
C GLU A 99 -0.70 10.89 20.24
N SER A 100 -0.02 11.89 19.66
CA SER A 100 -0.54 13.27 19.63
C SER A 100 -1.89 13.37 18.92
N ALA A 101 -2.05 12.68 17.78
CA ALA A 101 -3.31 12.65 17.05
C ALA A 101 -4.43 11.98 17.86
N LYS A 102 -4.12 10.92 18.61
CA LYS A 102 -5.09 10.24 19.48
C LYS A 102 -5.63 11.17 20.56
N ILE A 103 -4.74 11.93 21.22
CA ILE A 103 -5.13 12.93 22.23
C ILE A 103 -6.03 14.00 21.59
N LYS A 104 -5.59 14.59 20.46
CA LYS A 104 -6.36 15.61 19.74
C LYS A 104 -7.71 15.12 19.24
N ALA A 105 -7.82 13.84 18.85
CA ALA A 105 -9.08 13.24 18.43
C ALA A 105 -10.09 13.18 19.59
N THR A 106 -9.64 12.79 20.78
CA THR A 106 -10.48 12.76 21.99
C THR A 106 -10.95 14.16 22.36
N GLU A 107 -10.02 15.14 22.41
CA GLU A 107 -10.36 16.52 22.73
C GLU A 107 -11.35 17.14 21.73
N ALA A 108 -11.15 16.91 20.42
CA ALA A 108 -12.05 17.40 19.39
C ALA A 108 -13.44 16.76 19.49
N ARG A 109 -13.52 15.48 19.88
CA ARG A 109 -14.79 14.77 20.11
C ARG A 109 -15.55 15.37 21.31
N GLU A 110 -14.86 15.63 22.41
CA GLU A 110 -15.44 16.25 23.60
C GLU A 110 -15.96 17.67 23.33
N LYS A 111 -15.29 18.42 22.44
CA LYS A 111 -15.69 19.76 21.99
C LYS A 111 -16.77 19.76 20.90
N GLY A 112 -17.22 18.59 20.43
CA GLY A 112 -18.21 18.47 19.36
C GLY A 112 -17.69 18.87 17.96
N LEU A 113 -16.37 18.97 17.77
CA LEU A 113 -15.74 19.33 16.51
C LEU A 113 -15.59 18.10 15.61
N ALA A 114 -16.69 17.67 15.00
CA ALA A 114 -16.78 16.40 14.27
C ALA A 114 -15.73 16.25 13.14
N GLU A 115 -15.49 17.30 12.35
CA GLU A 115 -14.52 17.23 11.24
C GLU A 115 -13.07 17.10 11.73
N GLU A 116 -12.71 17.80 12.80
CA GLU A 116 -11.38 17.70 13.41
C GLU A 116 -11.18 16.35 14.10
N ALA A 117 -12.18 15.89 14.85
CA ALA A 117 -12.18 14.58 15.47
C ALA A 117 -11.98 13.47 14.43
N TYR A 118 -12.68 13.55 13.29
CA TYR A 118 -12.53 12.64 12.17
C TYR A 118 -11.09 12.65 11.62
N LYS A 119 -10.54 13.84 11.34
CA LYS A 119 -9.18 14.00 10.79
C LYS A 119 -8.12 13.42 11.73
N TYR A 120 -8.18 13.74 13.03
CA TYR A 120 -7.22 13.24 14.00
C TYR A 120 -7.40 11.74 14.27
N ALA A 121 -8.63 11.22 14.23
CA ALA A 121 -8.89 9.79 14.36
C ALA A 121 -8.36 8.98 13.16
N GLN A 122 -8.31 9.56 11.96
CA GLN A 122 -7.62 8.96 10.81
C GLN A 122 -6.10 8.94 11.03
N ALA A 123 -5.53 10.05 11.48
CA ALA A 123 -4.09 10.18 11.70
C ALA A 123 -3.56 9.31 12.86
N SER A 124 -4.41 8.86 13.78
CA SER A 124 -4.02 7.98 14.90
C SER A 124 -4.07 6.49 14.58
N SER A 125 -4.54 6.09 13.38
CA SER A 125 -4.60 4.68 12.98
C SER A 125 -3.24 3.99 13.03
N LYS A 126 -3.25 2.75 13.50
CA LYS A 126 -2.08 1.87 13.54
C LYS A 126 -2.47 0.50 13.00
N VAL A 127 -1.59 -0.06 12.18
CA VAL A 127 -1.56 -1.49 11.88
C VAL A 127 -0.70 -2.12 12.97
N ASP A 128 -1.29 -2.96 13.81
CA ASP A 128 -0.60 -3.70 14.87
C ASP A 128 -0.58 -5.20 14.56
N ALA A 129 0.04 -5.98 15.46
CA ALA A 129 0.21 -7.42 15.27
C ALA A 129 -1.13 -8.16 15.16
N THR A 130 -2.14 -7.77 15.95
CA THR A 130 -3.48 -8.39 15.89
C THR A 130 -4.14 -8.13 14.54
N ILE A 131 -4.09 -6.88 14.05
CA ILE A 131 -4.61 -6.55 12.71
C ILE A 131 -3.91 -7.36 11.63
N VAL A 132 -2.59 -7.54 11.72
CA VAL A 132 -1.83 -8.35 10.74
C VAL A 132 -2.24 -9.83 10.81
N GLU A 133 -2.34 -10.39 12.01
CA GLU A 133 -2.71 -11.79 12.23
C GLU A 133 -4.13 -12.08 11.72
N ASP A 134 -5.11 -11.25 12.08
CA ASP A 134 -6.50 -11.43 11.64
C ASP A 134 -6.63 -11.23 10.12
N SER A 135 -5.87 -10.29 9.55
CA SER A 135 -5.78 -10.11 8.10
C SER A 135 -5.26 -11.36 7.40
N LYS A 136 -4.19 -11.99 7.90
CA LYS A 136 -3.62 -13.21 7.33
C LYS A 136 -4.58 -14.39 7.44
N LYS A 137 -5.23 -14.57 8.59
CA LYS A 137 -6.26 -15.60 8.80
C LYS A 137 -7.38 -15.46 7.78
N LEU A 138 -7.89 -14.24 7.59
CA LEU A 138 -8.95 -13.98 6.62
C LEU A 138 -8.48 -14.21 5.18
N LEU A 139 -7.27 -13.77 4.80
CA LEU A 139 -6.73 -13.98 3.47
C LEU A 139 -6.58 -15.47 3.14
N ASP A 140 -6.03 -16.27 4.06
CA ASP A 140 -5.89 -17.72 3.88
C ASP A 140 -7.26 -18.40 3.76
N ALA A 141 -8.21 -18.06 4.64
CA ALA A 141 -9.58 -18.57 4.58
C ALA A 141 -10.31 -18.15 3.29
N MET A 142 -9.99 -16.99 2.71
CA MET A 142 -10.50 -16.57 1.40
C MET A 142 -9.79 -17.24 0.22
N GLY A 143 -8.73 -18.02 0.46
CA GLY A 143 -7.92 -18.66 -0.56
C GLY A 143 -6.99 -17.70 -1.32
N ILE A 144 -6.64 -16.56 -0.71
CA ILE A 144 -5.76 -15.54 -1.28
C ILE A 144 -4.36 -15.70 -0.68
N PRO A 145 -3.31 -15.94 -1.50
CA PRO A 145 -1.96 -16.12 -0.98
C PRO A 145 -1.41 -14.82 -0.40
N PHE A 146 -0.50 -14.97 0.55
CA PHE A 146 0.33 -13.88 1.05
C PHE A 146 1.78 -14.33 1.22
N VAL A 147 2.69 -13.35 1.21
CA VAL A 147 4.13 -13.52 1.36
C VAL A 147 4.60 -12.67 2.53
N ASP A 148 5.49 -13.24 3.35
CA ASP A 148 6.23 -12.51 4.37
C ASP A 148 7.57 -12.07 3.82
N ALA A 149 7.74 -10.76 3.62
CA ALA A 149 9.01 -10.21 3.19
C ALA A 149 10.05 -10.34 4.31
N PRO A 150 11.35 -10.51 4.00
CA PRO A 150 12.39 -10.48 5.03
C PRO A 150 12.57 -9.07 5.64
N SER A 151 12.23 -8.02 4.88
CA SER A 151 12.26 -6.62 5.34
C SER A 151 11.05 -5.83 4.84
N GLU A 152 11.19 -4.98 3.81
CA GLU A 152 10.09 -4.14 3.31
C GLU A 152 9.21 -4.89 2.30
N GLY A 153 7.90 -4.85 2.50
CA GLY A 153 6.93 -5.49 1.62
C GLY A 153 6.96 -4.92 0.20
N GLU A 154 7.16 -3.60 0.04
CA GLU A 154 7.29 -2.98 -1.27
C GLU A 154 8.54 -3.44 -2.03
N ALA A 155 9.64 -3.73 -1.33
CA ALA A 155 10.86 -4.26 -1.94
C ALA A 155 10.66 -5.71 -2.42
N GLN A 156 10.03 -6.55 -1.60
CA GLN A 156 9.67 -7.91 -1.98
C GLN A 156 8.67 -7.93 -3.14
N ALA A 157 7.66 -7.06 -3.13
CA ALA A 157 6.71 -6.92 -4.24
C ALA A 157 7.41 -6.49 -5.54
N ALA A 158 8.35 -5.54 -5.46
CA ALA A 158 9.15 -5.12 -6.60
C ALA A 158 10.01 -6.27 -7.15
N TYR A 159 10.62 -7.07 -6.27
CA TYR A 159 11.36 -8.27 -6.66
C TYR A 159 10.48 -9.31 -7.34
N MET A 160 9.31 -9.64 -6.78
CA MET A 160 8.35 -10.58 -7.37
C MET A 160 7.93 -10.17 -8.79
N VAL A 161 7.69 -8.87 -9.02
CA VAL A 161 7.32 -8.37 -10.35
C VAL A 161 8.50 -8.42 -11.32
N ARG A 162 9.71 -8.04 -10.91
CA ARG A 162 10.91 -8.15 -11.76
C ARG A 162 11.23 -9.60 -12.14
N LYS A 163 11.00 -10.54 -11.23
CA LYS A 163 11.20 -11.97 -11.45
C LYS A 163 10.16 -12.59 -12.39
N GLY A 164 8.99 -11.94 -12.53
CA GLY A 164 7.87 -12.41 -13.36
C GLY A 164 6.88 -13.29 -12.61
N ASP A 165 6.98 -13.40 -11.28
CA ASP A 165 6.03 -14.13 -10.43
C ASP A 165 4.75 -13.33 -10.17
N ALA A 166 4.82 -12.00 -10.34
CA ALA A 166 3.68 -11.09 -10.37
C ALA A 166 3.78 -10.11 -11.54
N ASP A 167 2.66 -9.53 -11.95
CA ASP A 167 2.58 -8.65 -13.12
C ASP A 167 2.64 -7.15 -12.78
N LEU A 168 2.15 -6.77 -11.60
CA LEU A 168 1.99 -5.37 -11.14
C LEU A 168 2.07 -5.32 -9.62
N ILE A 169 2.39 -4.14 -9.07
CA ILE A 169 2.34 -3.88 -7.63
C ILE A 169 1.12 -3.02 -7.30
N GLY A 170 0.34 -3.40 -6.30
CA GLY A 170 -0.75 -2.59 -5.76
C GLY A 170 -0.30 -1.80 -4.53
N SER A 171 -0.04 -0.50 -4.68
CA SER A 171 0.32 0.38 -3.55
C SER A 171 -0.14 1.83 -3.79
N GLN A 172 -0.32 2.61 -2.73
CA GLN A 172 -0.51 4.08 -2.80
C GLN A 172 0.78 4.86 -2.56
N ASP A 173 1.85 4.21 -2.16
CA ASP A 173 3.14 4.88 -1.99
C ASP A 173 3.97 4.67 -3.28
N TYR A 174 5.12 5.32 -3.35
CA TYR A 174 5.99 5.29 -4.53
C TYR A 174 7.30 4.55 -4.28
N ASP A 175 7.51 4.00 -3.08
CA ASP A 175 8.83 3.47 -2.68
C ASP A 175 9.12 2.15 -3.42
N SER A 176 8.09 1.38 -3.80
CA SER A 176 8.24 0.26 -4.74
C SER A 176 8.93 0.63 -6.07
N LEU A 177 8.69 1.83 -6.62
CA LEU A 177 9.41 2.32 -7.82
C LEU A 177 10.89 2.59 -7.51
N LEU A 178 11.20 3.08 -6.30
CA LEU A 178 12.58 3.26 -5.84
C LEU A 178 13.30 1.91 -5.68
N PHE A 179 12.60 0.87 -5.25
CA PHE A 179 13.10 -0.51 -5.26
C PHE A 179 13.17 -1.15 -6.66
N GLY A 180 12.82 -0.42 -7.73
CA GLY A 180 12.93 -0.89 -9.11
C GLY A 180 11.72 -1.69 -9.60
N ALA A 181 10.52 -1.40 -9.09
CA ALA A 181 9.29 -1.96 -9.64
C ALA A 181 9.06 -1.49 -11.08
N PRO A 182 8.84 -2.38 -12.05
CA PRO A 182 8.55 -1.97 -13.43
C PRO A 182 7.23 -1.21 -13.56
N SER A 183 6.21 -1.60 -12.80
CA SER A 183 4.87 -1.00 -12.89
C SER A 183 4.11 -1.10 -11.56
N VAL A 184 3.50 0.02 -11.16
CA VAL A 184 2.70 0.15 -9.94
C VAL A 184 1.30 0.61 -10.29
N VAL A 185 0.28 -0.11 -9.82
CA VAL A 185 -1.12 0.31 -9.86
C VAL A 185 -1.52 0.94 -8.53
N ARG A 186 -1.91 2.21 -8.60
CA ARG A 186 -2.48 2.96 -7.47
C ARG A 186 -3.99 2.91 -7.54
N ASN A 187 -4.65 3.21 -6.42
CA ASN A 187 -6.11 3.25 -6.28
C ASN A 187 -6.82 1.91 -6.52
N LEU A 188 -6.10 0.80 -6.53
CA LEU A 188 -6.66 -0.54 -6.74
C LEU A 188 -7.75 -0.90 -5.73
N THR A 189 -7.53 -0.55 -4.46
CA THR A 189 -8.43 -0.91 -3.35
C THR A 189 -9.39 0.23 -2.97
N VAL A 190 -9.34 1.35 -3.69
CA VAL A 190 -10.20 2.52 -3.47
C VAL A 190 -11.38 2.43 -4.43
N SER A 191 -12.59 2.18 -3.92
CA SER A 191 -13.79 2.18 -4.75
C SER A 191 -14.51 3.52 -4.72
N GLY A 192 -14.94 4.00 -5.89
CA GLY A 192 -15.97 5.02 -6.03
C GLY A 192 -15.46 6.44 -5.80
N LYS A 193 -16.29 7.26 -5.14
CA LYS A 193 -16.06 8.69 -4.99
C LYS A 193 -15.34 9.01 -3.69
N ARG A 194 -14.21 9.71 -3.78
CA ARG A 194 -13.49 10.26 -2.62
C ARG A 194 -13.88 11.73 -2.40
N LYS A 195 -14.28 12.08 -1.17
CA LYS A 195 -14.45 13.49 -0.78
C LYS A 195 -13.07 14.16 -0.70
N LEU A 196 -12.92 15.32 -1.32
CA LEU A 196 -11.69 16.11 -1.19
C LEU A 196 -11.57 16.70 0.23
N PRO A 197 -10.41 16.60 0.88
CA PRO A 197 -10.19 17.24 2.19
C PRO A 197 -10.51 18.74 2.14
N GLY A 198 -11.32 19.23 3.08
CA GLY A 198 -11.70 20.64 3.19
C GLY A 198 -12.62 21.16 2.06
N LYS A 199 -13.14 20.28 1.18
CA LYS A 199 -14.06 20.66 0.10
C LYS A 199 -15.26 19.71 0.08
N ASN A 200 -16.47 20.24 -0.14
CA ASN A 200 -17.68 19.42 -0.34
C ASN A 200 -17.78 18.89 -1.79
N ILE A 201 -16.66 18.41 -2.34
CA ILE A 201 -16.56 17.87 -3.71
C ILE A 201 -16.14 16.41 -3.62
N TYR A 202 -16.83 15.58 -4.39
CA TYR A 202 -16.56 14.15 -4.54
C TYR A 202 -15.95 13.90 -5.91
N VAL A 203 -14.81 13.22 -5.95
CA VAL A 203 -14.10 12.89 -7.19
C VAL A 203 -14.12 11.38 -7.38
N ASP A 204 -14.46 10.92 -8.59
CA ASP A 204 -14.32 9.50 -8.96
C ASP A 204 -12.84 9.14 -8.95
N VAL A 205 -12.48 8.17 -8.11
CA VAL A 205 -11.11 7.66 -8.05
C VAL A 205 -11.04 6.42 -8.92
N LYS A 206 -10.23 6.50 -9.97
CA LYS A 206 -9.94 5.37 -10.85
C LYS A 206 -8.56 4.78 -10.54
N PRO A 207 -8.36 3.47 -10.76
CA PRO A 207 -7.03 2.90 -10.83
C PRO A 207 -6.14 3.67 -11.80
N GLU A 208 -4.87 3.81 -11.46
CA GLU A 208 -3.88 4.45 -12.33
C GLU A 208 -2.59 3.62 -12.29
N ILE A 209 -1.99 3.39 -13.46
CA ILE A 209 -0.71 2.71 -13.60
C ILE A 209 0.38 3.74 -13.77
N ILE A 210 1.47 3.53 -13.04
CA ILE A 210 2.74 4.21 -13.22
C ILE A 210 3.73 3.19 -13.73
N ASP A 211 4.26 3.46 -14.92
CA ASP A 211 5.34 2.69 -15.53
C ASP A 211 6.67 3.38 -15.24
N LEU A 212 7.63 2.63 -14.69
CA LEU A 212 8.90 3.19 -14.26
C LEU A 212 9.74 3.64 -15.47
N GLU A 213 9.84 2.82 -16.51
CA GLU A 213 10.65 3.12 -17.69
C GLU A 213 10.11 4.36 -18.42
N GLU A 214 8.80 4.42 -18.62
CA GLU A 214 8.15 5.57 -19.25
C GLU A 214 8.35 6.86 -18.44
N SER A 215 8.22 6.77 -17.11
CA SER A 215 8.44 7.91 -16.21
C SER A 215 9.90 8.38 -16.24
N LEU A 216 10.86 7.45 -16.19
CA LEU A 216 12.29 7.76 -16.26
C LEU A 216 12.66 8.39 -17.61
N ALA A 217 12.11 7.88 -18.72
CA ALA A 217 12.34 8.43 -20.04
C ALA A 217 11.79 9.86 -20.19
N GLU A 218 10.58 10.11 -19.69
CA GLU A 218 9.97 11.45 -19.72
C GLU A 218 10.72 12.44 -18.82
N LEU A 219 11.18 11.97 -17.66
CA LEU A 219 12.01 12.75 -16.76
C LEU A 219 13.45 12.91 -17.28
N GLY A 220 13.93 12.06 -18.18
CA GLY A 220 15.30 12.06 -18.68
C GLY A 220 16.33 11.82 -17.56
N ILE A 221 16.07 10.84 -16.69
CA ILE A 221 16.94 10.43 -15.58
C ILE A 221 17.04 8.91 -15.49
N SER A 222 18.11 8.38 -14.89
CA SER A 222 18.23 6.96 -14.58
C SER A 222 17.44 6.56 -13.32
N HIS A 223 17.30 5.25 -13.08
CA HIS A 223 16.70 4.75 -11.84
C HIS A 223 17.52 5.13 -10.60
N GLU A 224 18.86 5.07 -10.67
CA GLU A 224 19.76 5.56 -9.62
C GLU A 224 19.53 7.04 -9.32
N GLN A 225 19.34 7.84 -10.37
CA GLN A 225 19.02 9.27 -10.24
C GLN A 225 17.63 9.51 -9.65
N LEU A 226 16.66 8.62 -9.86
CA LEU A 226 15.36 8.67 -9.18
C LEU A 226 15.50 8.41 -7.68
N ILE A 227 16.37 7.48 -7.27
CA ILE A 227 16.71 7.25 -5.86
C ILE A 227 17.37 8.50 -5.27
N ASP A 228 18.39 9.06 -5.95
CA ASP A 228 19.05 10.30 -5.52
C ASP A 228 18.06 11.47 -5.37
N LEU A 229 17.11 11.58 -6.31
CA LEU A 229 16.03 12.57 -6.25
C LEU A 229 15.16 12.35 -5.02
N ALA A 230 14.73 11.11 -4.77
CA ALA A 230 13.92 10.76 -3.60
C ALA A 230 14.64 11.07 -2.29
N LEU A 231 15.93 10.78 -2.20
CA LEU A 231 16.76 11.11 -1.04
C LEU A 231 16.92 12.63 -0.86
N CYS A 232 16.98 13.40 -1.95
CA CYS A 232 16.96 14.87 -1.88
C CYS A 232 15.64 15.40 -1.30
N VAL A 233 14.50 14.79 -1.65
CA VAL A 233 13.15 15.16 -1.13
C VAL A 233 12.96 14.69 0.31
N GLY A 234 13.48 13.51 0.64
CA GLY A 234 13.30 12.82 1.91
C GLY A 234 12.45 11.57 1.76
N THR A 235 12.91 10.50 2.38
CA THR A 235 12.29 9.18 2.39
C THR A 235 11.96 8.75 3.82
N ASP A 236 11.51 7.51 4.02
CA ASP A 236 11.41 6.94 5.37
C ASP A 236 12.77 6.70 6.05
N TYR A 237 13.88 6.81 5.31
CA TYR A 237 15.24 6.51 5.80
C TYR A 237 16.08 7.77 6.03
N ASN A 238 15.68 8.93 5.50
CA ASN A 238 16.38 10.19 5.67
C ASN A 238 15.43 11.39 5.69
N LYS A 239 15.86 12.53 6.27
CA LYS A 239 15.00 13.72 6.38
C LYS A 239 14.82 14.51 5.07
N GLY A 240 15.62 14.24 4.04
CA GLY A 240 15.71 15.09 2.86
C GLY A 240 16.54 16.35 3.09
N LEU A 241 16.75 17.11 2.01
CA LEU A 241 17.45 18.39 2.03
C LEU A 241 16.50 19.54 2.37
N GLU A 242 16.99 20.55 3.07
CA GLU A 242 16.16 21.69 3.48
C GLU A 242 15.60 22.42 2.25
N LYS A 243 14.27 22.63 2.22
CA LYS A 243 13.53 23.35 1.16
C LYS A 243 13.70 22.74 -0.24
N VAL A 244 14.01 21.44 -0.34
CA VAL A 244 14.08 20.73 -1.61
C VAL A 244 12.82 19.88 -1.81
N GLY A 245 11.93 20.36 -2.68
CA GLY A 245 10.78 19.58 -3.16
C GLY A 245 11.12 18.83 -4.46
N PRO A 246 10.17 18.03 -5.01
CA PRO A 246 10.43 17.09 -6.10
C PRO A 246 10.98 17.73 -7.37
N LYS A 247 10.38 18.84 -7.80
CA LYS A 247 10.83 19.58 -9.00
C LYS A 247 12.22 20.17 -8.81
N THR A 248 12.54 20.63 -7.59
CA THR A 248 13.86 21.15 -7.24
C THR A 248 14.89 20.02 -7.21
N ALA A 249 14.55 18.88 -6.60
CA ALA A 249 15.39 17.69 -6.57
C ALA A 249 15.71 17.20 -8.00
N LEU A 250 14.71 17.13 -8.88
CA LEU A 250 14.91 16.78 -10.29
C LEU A 250 15.91 17.71 -10.99
N LYS A 251 15.79 19.03 -10.76
CA LYS A 251 16.73 20.00 -11.34
C LYS A 251 18.15 19.74 -10.82
N LEU A 252 18.31 19.56 -9.52
CA LEU A 252 19.62 19.33 -8.89
C LEU A 252 20.26 18.04 -9.41
N VAL A 253 19.50 16.95 -9.52
CA VAL A 253 20.01 15.67 -10.05
C VAL A 253 20.43 15.78 -11.50
N LYS A 254 19.68 16.53 -12.33
CA LYS A 254 20.09 16.80 -13.72
C LYS A 254 21.32 17.70 -13.84
N GLU A 255 21.49 18.64 -12.92
CA GLU A 255 22.59 19.61 -12.93
C GLU A 255 23.89 18.99 -12.42
N HIS A 256 23.82 18.21 -11.34
CA HIS A 256 24.98 17.67 -10.63
C HIS A 256 25.24 16.19 -10.91
N GLY A 257 24.31 15.48 -11.55
CA GLY A 257 24.44 14.08 -11.94
C GLY A 257 24.12 13.07 -10.83
N SER A 258 24.57 13.33 -9.60
CA SER A 258 24.34 12.45 -8.44
C SER A 258 24.14 13.24 -7.13
N ILE A 259 23.57 12.57 -6.12
CA ILE A 259 23.36 13.20 -4.80
C ILE A 259 24.66 13.59 -4.09
N GLU A 260 25.75 12.86 -4.27
CA GLU A 260 27.05 13.18 -3.68
C GLU A 260 27.53 14.56 -4.16
N ASN A 261 27.45 14.82 -5.46
CA ASN A 261 27.81 16.12 -6.04
C ASN A 261 26.86 17.25 -5.57
N ILE A 262 25.59 16.94 -5.32
CA ILE A 262 24.61 17.91 -4.78
C ILE A 262 24.97 18.28 -3.35
N LEU A 263 25.31 17.28 -2.53
CA LEU A 263 25.70 17.45 -1.13
C LEU A 263 26.98 18.29 -1.01
N ASP A 264 27.99 18.00 -1.83
CA ASP A 264 29.23 18.77 -1.91
C ASP A 264 28.95 20.24 -2.29
N ALA A 265 28.14 20.47 -3.33
CA ALA A 265 27.80 21.83 -3.77
C ALA A 265 26.96 22.63 -2.75
N LYS A 266 26.22 21.93 -1.88
CA LYS A 266 25.38 22.54 -0.83
C LYS A 266 26.05 22.59 0.54
N GLU A 267 27.27 22.05 0.65
CA GLU A 267 28.02 21.94 1.91
C GLU A 267 27.17 21.28 3.02
N THR A 268 26.50 20.17 2.69
CA THR A 268 25.60 19.45 3.59
C THR A 268 25.77 17.94 3.44
N ASP A 269 25.22 17.16 4.36
CA ASP A 269 25.36 15.71 4.40
C ASP A 269 24.02 15.00 4.70
N ILE A 270 23.95 13.73 4.31
CA ILE A 270 22.89 12.80 4.70
C ILE A 270 23.54 11.65 5.45
N ASP A 271 23.18 11.49 6.72
CA ASP A 271 23.67 10.39 7.55
C ASP A 271 23.35 9.04 6.89
N ARG A 272 24.34 8.15 6.87
CA ARG A 272 24.28 6.80 6.27
C ARG A 272 23.83 6.76 4.80
N LEU A 273 24.12 7.79 4.01
CA LEU A 273 23.75 7.89 2.59
C LEU A 273 23.99 6.58 1.81
N GLU A 274 25.21 6.05 1.87
CA GLU A 274 25.60 4.85 1.13
C GLU A 274 24.75 3.63 1.51
N SER A 275 24.52 3.43 2.82
CA SER A 275 23.68 2.34 3.31
C SER A 275 22.23 2.47 2.86
N ILE A 276 21.71 3.70 2.74
CA ILE A 276 20.35 3.94 2.25
C ILE A 276 20.26 3.68 0.74
N LYS A 277 21.25 4.14 -0.04
CA LYS A 277 21.31 3.85 -1.48
C LYS A 277 21.39 2.35 -1.74
N GLN A 278 22.30 1.66 -1.05
CA GLN A 278 22.42 0.20 -1.11
C GLN A 278 21.10 -0.50 -0.74
N PHE A 279 20.37 0.02 0.25
CA PHE A 279 19.09 -0.56 0.64
C PHE A 279 18.03 -0.48 -0.47
N PHE A 280 18.01 0.58 -1.29
CA PHE A 280 17.10 0.67 -2.42
C PHE A 280 17.54 -0.16 -3.64
N THR A 281 18.85 -0.30 -3.86
CA THR A 281 19.38 -1.03 -5.03
C THR A 281 19.50 -2.53 -4.82
N ASP A 282 19.81 -2.96 -3.59
CA ASP A 282 19.96 -4.36 -3.18
C ASP A 282 19.22 -4.63 -1.85
N PRO A 283 17.87 -4.51 -1.82
CA PRO A 283 17.11 -4.74 -0.61
C PRO A 283 17.09 -6.23 -0.23
N PRO A 284 16.97 -6.56 1.07
CA PRO A 284 16.67 -7.92 1.49
C PRO A 284 15.34 -8.40 0.88
N VAL A 285 15.41 -9.46 0.09
CA VAL A 285 14.27 -10.15 -0.54
C VAL A 285 14.45 -11.66 -0.44
N SER A 286 13.38 -12.42 -0.59
CA SER A 286 13.37 -13.87 -0.45
C SER A 286 12.71 -14.52 -1.65
N ASP A 287 13.18 -15.71 -2.04
CA ASP A 287 12.50 -16.63 -2.96
C ASP A 287 11.65 -17.68 -2.25
N ASP A 288 11.66 -17.69 -0.91
CA ASP A 288 10.91 -18.63 -0.07
C ASP A 288 9.44 -18.22 0.01
N TYR A 289 8.73 -18.41 -1.09
CA TYR A 289 7.28 -18.21 -1.19
C TYR A 289 6.67 -19.08 -2.28
N GLU A 290 5.37 -19.35 -2.16
CA GLU A 290 4.60 -20.04 -3.19
C GLU A 290 3.25 -19.36 -3.41
N LEU A 291 2.93 -19.09 -4.67
CA LEU A 291 1.69 -18.40 -5.04
C LEU A 291 0.61 -19.42 -5.42
N LYS A 292 -0.27 -19.72 -4.46
CA LYS A 292 -1.42 -20.63 -4.65
C LYS A 292 -2.72 -19.96 -4.26
N TRP A 293 -3.54 -19.65 -5.26
CA TRP A 293 -4.93 -19.26 -5.06
C TRP A 293 -5.78 -20.51 -4.90
N LYS A 294 -6.57 -20.55 -3.83
CA LYS A 294 -7.46 -21.67 -3.49
C LYS A 294 -8.91 -21.22 -3.56
N LYS A 295 -9.83 -22.17 -3.47
CA LYS A 295 -11.24 -21.84 -3.21
C LYS A 295 -11.39 -21.34 -1.77
N PRO A 296 -12.30 -20.40 -1.51
CA PRO A 296 -12.56 -19.93 -0.16
C PRO A 296 -13.12 -21.04 0.73
N GLU A 297 -12.69 -21.06 1.99
CA GLU A 297 -13.24 -21.89 3.06
C GLU A 297 -14.41 -21.15 3.71
N ASN A 298 -15.60 -21.28 3.11
CA ASN A 298 -16.76 -20.47 3.48
C ASN A 298 -17.12 -20.55 4.99
N GLU A 299 -17.03 -21.73 5.59
CA GLU A 299 -17.30 -21.92 7.04
C GLU A 299 -16.29 -21.16 7.90
N THR A 300 -14.99 -21.28 7.60
CA THR A 300 -13.91 -20.55 8.29
C THR A 300 -14.09 -19.03 8.17
N VAL A 301 -14.44 -18.52 6.99
CA VAL A 301 -14.68 -17.08 6.80
C VAL A 301 -15.92 -16.60 7.57
N ILE A 302 -17.00 -17.39 7.58
CA ILE A 302 -18.22 -17.05 8.32
C ILE A 302 -17.94 -17.06 9.83
N ASP A 303 -17.21 -18.04 10.34
CA ASP A 303 -16.91 -18.11 11.77
C ASP A 303 -16.07 -16.91 12.22
N LEU A 304 -14.96 -16.65 11.53
CA LEU A 304 -14.08 -15.52 11.80
C LEU A 304 -14.83 -14.18 11.73
N LEU A 305 -15.61 -13.94 10.67
CA LEU A 305 -16.26 -12.64 10.50
C LEU A 305 -17.54 -12.49 11.30
N CYS A 306 -18.41 -13.49 11.31
CA CYS A 306 -19.75 -13.38 11.90
C CYS A 306 -19.76 -13.79 13.38
N THR A 307 -19.08 -14.88 13.74
CA THR A 307 -19.07 -15.36 15.13
C THR A 307 -18.10 -14.53 15.98
N GLU A 308 -16.87 -14.31 15.51
CA GLU A 308 -15.85 -13.62 16.30
C GLU A 308 -15.93 -12.09 16.21
N HIS A 309 -16.35 -11.54 15.06
CA HIS A 309 -16.27 -10.10 14.76
C HIS A 309 -17.61 -9.43 14.42
N ASP A 310 -18.73 -10.10 14.69
CA ASP A 310 -20.10 -9.54 14.58
C ASP A 310 -20.50 -9.02 13.19
N PHE A 311 -19.91 -9.53 12.10
CA PHE A 311 -20.33 -9.19 10.76
C PHE A 311 -21.70 -9.78 10.42
N SER A 312 -22.46 -9.08 9.58
CA SER A 312 -23.74 -9.57 9.08
C SER A 312 -23.56 -10.82 8.22
N ASN A 313 -24.04 -11.97 8.72
CA ASN A 313 -23.99 -13.26 8.02
C ASN A 313 -24.55 -13.19 6.59
N ALA A 314 -25.69 -12.52 6.40
CA ALA A 314 -26.27 -12.34 5.07
C ALA A 314 -25.35 -11.58 4.10
N ARG A 315 -24.60 -10.58 4.58
CA ARG A 315 -23.67 -9.81 3.74
C ARG A 315 -22.38 -10.58 3.44
N VAL A 316 -21.86 -11.29 4.43
CA VAL A 316 -20.65 -12.12 4.28
C VAL A 316 -20.92 -13.26 3.31
N THR A 317 -22.03 -13.98 3.48
CA THR A 317 -22.44 -15.07 2.58
C THR A 317 -22.55 -14.60 1.13
N LYS A 318 -23.18 -13.44 0.88
CA LYS A 318 -23.27 -12.87 -0.47
C LYS A 318 -21.89 -12.52 -1.07
N ALA A 319 -20.94 -12.08 -0.25
CA ALA A 319 -19.58 -11.83 -0.73
C ALA A 319 -18.86 -13.14 -1.07
N LEU A 320 -19.03 -14.17 -0.24
CA LEU A 320 -18.49 -15.51 -0.47
C LEU A 320 -19.06 -16.17 -1.73
N GLU A 321 -20.36 -16.06 -1.99
CA GLU A 321 -20.98 -16.56 -3.23
C GLU A 321 -20.32 -15.96 -4.48
N ARG A 322 -20.05 -14.65 -4.47
CA ARG A 322 -19.36 -13.95 -5.57
C ARG A 322 -17.90 -14.38 -5.69
N LEU A 323 -17.22 -14.53 -4.56
CA LEU A 323 -15.84 -14.97 -4.50
C LEU A 323 -15.71 -16.40 -5.04
N GLU A 324 -16.53 -17.33 -4.56
CA GLU A 324 -16.52 -18.74 -4.98
C GLU A 324 -16.83 -18.91 -6.47
N ALA A 325 -17.81 -18.17 -6.99
CA ALA A 325 -18.14 -18.17 -8.42
C ALA A 325 -16.95 -17.71 -9.30
N SER A 326 -16.06 -16.89 -8.74
CA SER A 326 -14.90 -16.32 -9.44
C SER A 326 -13.60 -17.10 -9.17
N SER A 327 -13.49 -17.77 -8.02
CA SER A 327 -12.30 -18.52 -7.55
C SER A 327 -12.13 -19.90 -8.19
N GLY A 328 -12.80 -20.18 -9.32
CA GLY A 328 -12.78 -21.47 -10.03
C GLY A 328 -12.20 -21.43 -11.45
N GLY A 329 -11.81 -20.26 -11.97
CA GLY A 329 -11.31 -20.07 -13.35
C GLY A 329 -9.93 -20.66 -13.65
N GLY A 330 -9.46 -21.61 -12.83
CA GLY A 330 -8.18 -22.30 -12.96
C GLY A 330 -8.17 -23.48 -13.93
N GLN A 331 -9.25 -23.73 -14.68
CA GLN A 331 -9.09 -24.49 -15.93
C GLN A 331 -8.58 -23.51 -16.99
N SER A 332 -7.26 -23.42 -17.13
CA SER A 332 -6.67 -23.21 -18.44
C SER A 332 -7.24 -24.30 -19.34
N THR A 333 -8.30 -24.00 -20.08
CA THR A 333 -8.75 -24.86 -21.16
C THR A 333 -7.55 -25.05 -22.09
N LEU A 334 -7.31 -26.30 -22.48
CA LEU A 334 -6.26 -26.73 -23.39
C LEU A 334 -6.30 -26.01 -24.77
N ASP A 335 -7.28 -25.12 -24.99
CA ASP A 335 -7.50 -24.33 -26.21
C ASP A 335 -6.44 -23.24 -26.46
N LYS A 336 -5.46 -23.05 -25.56
CA LYS A 336 -4.28 -22.23 -25.86
C LYS A 336 -3.16 -22.98 -26.59
N TRP A 337 -3.31 -24.30 -26.81
CA TRP A 337 -2.28 -25.16 -27.40
C TRP A 337 -2.79 -26.08 -28.53
N PHE A 338 -3.94 -25.77 -29.14
CA PHE A 338 -4.42 -26.44 -30.35
C PHE A 338 -4.88 -25.45 -31.43
#